data_AF-A0A6M3LMK6-F1
#
_entry.id   AF-A0A6M3LMK6-F1
#
_cell.length_a   1.000
_cell.length_b   1.000
_cell.length_c   1.000
_cell.angle_alpha   90.00
_cell.angle_beta   90.00
_cell.angle_gamma   90.00
#
_symmetry.space_group_name_H-M   'P 1'
#
loop_
_entity.id
_entity.type
_entity.pdbx_description
1 polymer ?
#
loop_
_entity_poly.entity_id
_entity_poly.type
_entity_poly.pdbx_seq_one_letter_code
_entity_poly.pdbx_strand_id
1 'polypeptide(L)' 'MECIFKYKCRMCSEVFSGACGGKDPVMYGLLSAVFNLSYPDKFIGMPPKMYDIHTCKNGDCGVGDLLGYSKNEI' A
#
# COMPACT_ATOMS: atom_id res chain seq x y z
N MET A 1 16.08 6.06 2.82
CA MET A 1 15.34 4.78 2.77
C MET A 1 13.91 5.07 2.34
N GLU A 2 13.56 4.64 1.14
CA GLU A 2 12.20 4.70 0.62
C GLU A 2 11.48 3.38 0.95
N CYS A 3 10.23 3.47 1.37
CA CYS A 3 9.37 2.33 1.66
C CYS A 3 8.14 2.38 0.75
N ILE A 4 7.76 1.27 0.14
CA ILE A 4 6.68 1.21 -0.86
C ILE A 4 5.71 0.10 -0.49
N PHE A 5 4.42 0.42 -0.37
CA PHE A 5 3.41 -0.60 -0.09
C PHE A 5 3.26 -1.58 -1.24
N LYS A 6 3.00 -2.84 -0.90
CA LYS A 6 2.83 -3.93 -1.85
C LYS A 6 1.45 -4.55 -1.67
N TYR A 7 0.78 -4.76 -2.79
CA TYR A 7 -0.53 -5.37 -2.85
C TYR A 7 -0.50 -6.57 -3.79
N LYS A 8 -1.33 -7.59 -3.55
CA LYS A 8 -1.51 -8.71 -4.47
C LYS A 8 -2.93 -8.72 -5.02
N CYS A 9 -3.06 -8.60 -6.34
CA CYS A 9 -4.34 -8.68 -7.01
C CYS A 9 -4.95 -10.09 -6.83
N ARG A 10 -6.20 -10.17 -6.37
CA ARG A 10 -6.93 -11.44 -6.22
C ARG A 10 -7.28 -12.09 -7.57
N MET A 11 -7.39 -11.29 -8.63
CA MET A 11 -7.79 -11.75 -9.95
C MET A 11 -6.61 -12.31 -10.76
N CYS A 12 -5.57 -11.50 -10.98
CA CYS A 12 -4.41 -11.92 -11.79
C CYS A 12 -3.21 -12.39 -10.96
N SER A 13 -3.28 -12.37 -9.63
CA SER A 13 -2.19 -12.74 -8.71
C SER A 13 -0.93 -11.87 -8.78
N GLU A 14 -0.89 -10.81 -9.59
CA GLU A 14 0.25 -9.92 -9.68
C GLU A 14 0.43 -9.09 -8.41
N VAL A 15 1.70 -8.87 -8.06
CA VAL A 15 2.08 -7.94 -6.99
C VAL A 15 2.36 -6.58 -7.61
N PHE A 16 1.72 -5.54 -7.08
CA PHE A 16 1.87 -4.17 -7.54
C PHE A 16 2.21 -3.23 -6.39
N SER A 17 2.73 -2.05 -6.75
CA SER A 17 3.13 -1.01 -5.80
C SER A 17 1.99 -0.03 -5.57
N GLY A 18 1.74 0.34 -4.32
CA GLY A 18 0.87 1.46 -3.97
C GLY A 18 1.69 2.70 -3.57
N ALA A 19 1.15 3.46 -2.62
CA ALA A 19 1.81 4.65 -2.08
C ALA A 19 3.23 4.35 -1.53
N CYS A 20 4.12 5.34 -1.60
CA CYS A 20 5.47 5.29 -1.05
C CYS A 20 5.69 6.39 0.00
N GLY A 21 6.73 6.22 0.81
CA GLY A 21 7.13 7.21 1.81
C GLY A 21 8.36 6.79 2.60
N GLY A 22 8.69 7.57 3.64
CA GLY A 22 9.70 7.19 4.62
C GLY A 22 9.24 6.06 5.56
N LYS A 23 10.14 5.62 6.43
CA LYS A 23 9.88 4.54 7.40
C LYS A 23 8.64 4.80 8.26
N ASP A 24 8.58 5.99 8.87
CA ASP A 24 7.52 6.36 9.80
C ASP A 24 6.14 6.44 9.14
N PRO A 25 5.92 7.22 8.06
CA PRO A 25 4.60 7.29 7.43
C PRO A 25 4.13 5.92 6.94
N VAL A 26 5.03 5.06 6.46
CA VAL A 26 4.67 3.70 6.05
C VAL A 26 4.25 2.82 7.24
N MET A 27 4.97 2.90 8.35
CA MET A 27 4.62 2.16 9.57
C MET A 27 3.25 2.59 10.12
N TYR A 28 3.02 3.90 10.27
CA TYR A 28 1.72 4.42 10.73
C TYR A 28 0.61 4.15 9.72
N GLY A 29 0.92 4.13 8.41
CA GLY A 29 -0.01 3.77 7.35
C GLY A 29 -0.49 2.32 7.49
N LEU A 30 0.40 1.37 7.79
CA LEU A 30 0.05 -0.02 8.07
C LEU A 30 -0.84 -0.16 9.31
N LEU A 31 -0.48 0.53 10.40
CA LEU A 31 -1.29 0.52 11.62
C LEU A 31 -2.69 1.08 11.36
N SER A 32 -2.79 2.16 10.58
CA SER A 32 -4.06 2.73 10.16
C SER A 32 -4.87 1.76 9.31
N ALA A 33 -4.26 1.12 8.30
CA ALA A 33 -4.95 0.17 7.43
C ALA A 33 -5.47 -1.06 8.21
N VAL A 34 -4.63 -1.68 9.04
CA VAL A 34 -4.95 -2.95 9.70
C VAL A 34 -5.87 -2.78 10.90
N PHE A 35 -5.63 -1.75 11.72
CA PHE A 35 -6.33 -1.54 12.99
C PHE A 35 -7.35 -0.42 12.93
N ASN A 36 -7.55 0.21 11.77
CA ASN A 36 -8.42 1.38 11.59
C ASN A 36 -8.08 2.52 12.56
N LEU A 37 -6.79 2.72 12.84
CA LEU A 37 -6.28 3.81 13.66
C LEU A 37 -6.17 5.10 12.85
N SER A 38 -6.31 6.25 13.50
CA SER A 38 -6.11 7.55 12.85
C SER A 38 -4.69 7.67 12.30
N TYR A 39 -4.57 8.08 11.03
CA TYR A 39 -3.29 8.40 10.43
C TYR A 39 -2.81 9.78 10.90
N PRO A 40 -1.56 9.93 11.38
CA PRO A 40 -1.13 11.21 11.96
C PRO A 40 -1.10 12.38 10.96
N ASP A 41 -1.73 13.50 11.33
CA ASP A 41 -1.86 14.73 10.50
C ASP A 41 -0.52 15.34 10.07
N LYS A 42 0.57 15.03 10.79
CA LYS A 42 1.93 15.46 10.44
C LYS A 42 2.46 14.82 9.15
N PHE A 43 1.86 13.73 8.70
CA PHE A 43 2.20 13.10 7.44
C PHE A 43 1.25 13.61 6.34
N ILE A 44 1.83 14.08 5.24
CA ILE A 44 1.06 14.52 4.09
C ILE A 44 0.64 13.30 3.28
N GLY A 45 -0.63 13.26 2.85
CA GLY A 45 -1.18 12.22 1.97
C GLY A 45 -2.20 11.29 2.64
N MET A 46 -2.84 10.43 1.84
CA MET A 46 -3.73 9.39 2.35
C MET A 46 -2.92 8.13 2.69
N PRO A 47 -3.16 7.48 3.84
CA PRO A 47 -2.54 6.21 4.15
C PRO A 47 -2.97 5.13 3.14
N PRO A 48 -2.20 4.03 3.01
CA PRO A 48 -2.68 2.84 2.31
C PRO A 48 -3.99 2.36 2.94
N LYS A 49 -4.79 1.65 2.14
CA LYS A 49 -5.96 0.93 2.63
C LYS A 49 -5.64 -0.57 2.67
N MET A 50 -6.49 -1.37 3.32
CA MET A 50 -6.38 -2.83 3.26
C MET A 50 -6.53 -3.37 1.84
N TYR A 51 -7.25 -2.61 1.00
CA TYR A 51 -7.53 -2.96 -0.39
C TYR A 51 -7.17 -1.81 -1.30
N ASP A 52 -6.64 -2.13 -2.47
CA ASP A 52 -6.38 -1.18 -3.55
C ASP A 52 -6.87 -1.73 -4.90
N ILE A 53 -7.02 -0.86 -5.89
CA ILE A 53 -7.49 -1.20 -7.22
C ILE A 53 -6.30 -1.52 -8.12
N HIS A 54 -6.35 -2.66 -8.81
CA HIS A 54 -5.36 -3.08 -9.80
C HIS A 54 -5.96 -3.16 -11.19
N THR A 55 -5.34 -2.53 -12.18
CA THR A 55 -5.66 -2.78 -13.58
C THR A 55 -4.84 -3.97 -14.08
N CYS A 56 -5.50 -5.10 -14.30
CA CYS A 56 -4.90 -6.32 -14.82
C CYS A 56 -4.39 -6.11 -16.26
N LYS A 57 -3.39 -6.91 -16.69
CA LYS A 57 -2.81 -6.84 -18.05
C LYS A 57 -3.82 -7.03 -19.18
N ASN A 58 -4.91 -7.74 -18.93
CA ASN A 58 -6.00 -7.94 -19.89
C ASN A 58 -6.98 -6.75 -19.95
N GLY A 59 -6.75 -5.69 -19.16
CA GLY A 59 -7.60 -4.51 -19.10
C GLY A 59 -8.69 -4.55 -18.03
N ASP A 60 -8.87 -5.69 -17.35
CA ASP A 60 -9.87 -5.84 -16.29
C ASP A 60 -9.44 -5.14 -14.98
N CYS A 61 -10.42 -4.83 -14.13
CA CYS A 61 -10.20 -4.26 -12.81
C CYS A 61 -10.27 -5.34 -11.72
N GLY A 62 -9.16 -5.53 -11.00
CA GLY A 62 -9.06 -6.41 -9.84
C GLY A 62 -8.95 -5.64 -8.52
N VAL A 63 -9.20 -6.35 -7.42
CA VAL A 63 -8.94 -5.86 -6.06
C VAL A 63 -7.66 -6.50 -5.56
N GLY A 64 -6.75 -5.68 -5.03
CA GLY A 64 -5.51 -6.10 -4.41
C GLY A 64 -5.56 -6.04 -2.89
N ASP A 65 -5.03 -7.07 -2.23
CA ASP A 65 -4.86 -7.10 -0.78
C ASP A 65 -3.51 -6.55 -0.37
N LEU A 66 -3.48 -5.72 0.67
CA LEU A 66 -2.23 -5.23 1.26
C LEU A 66 -1.41 -6.41 1.81
N LEU A 67 -0.17 -6.55 1.32
CA LEU A 67 0.80 -7.53 1.80
C LEU A 67 1.74 -6.95 2.86
N GLY A 68 1.99 -5.64 2.83
CA GLY A 68 3.02 -4.96 3.62
C GLY A 68 3.75 -3.91 2.79
N TYR A 69 5.04 -3.71 3.04
CA TYR A 69 5.88 -2.80 2.25
C TYR A 69 7.27 -3.39 1.97
N SER A 70 7.87 -2.98 0.86
CA SER A 70 9.30 -3.20 0.57
C SER A 70 10.13 -2.00 1.01
N LYS A 71 11.38 -2.23 1.40
CA LYS A 71 12.38 -1.18 1.67
C LYS A 71 13.35 -1.10 0.49
N ASN A 72 13.55 0.11 -0.01
CA ASN A 72 14.59 0.42 -0.99
C ASN A 72 15.63 1.31 -0.30
N GLU A 73 16.86 0.81 -0.25
CA GLU A 73 18.03 1.60 0.07
C GLU A 73 18.42 2.35 -1.21
N ILE A 74 18.27 3.67 -1.18
CA ILE A 74 18.81 4.58 -2.19
C ILE A 74 20.19 4.97 -1.72
#